data_AF-A0A2J8KM51-F1
#
_entry.id   AF-A0A2J8KM51-F1
#
_cell.length_a   1.000
_cell.length_b   1.000
_cell.length_c   1.000
_cell.angle_alpha   90.00
_cell.angle_beta   90.00
_cell.angle_gamma   90.00
#
_symmetry.space_group_name_H-M   'P 1'
#
loop_
_entity.id
_entity.type
_entity.pdbx_description
1 polymer ?
#
loop_
_entity_poly.entity_id
_entity_poly.type
_entity_poly.pdbx_seq_one_letter_code
_entity_poly.pdbx_strand_id
1 'polypeptide(L)'
;MLLHSLPCFIEKDLKEALTQFIEEESLSDYDRDAEASLAAVKSGEVDLHQLASTWAKAYAETTLEHARPEEPSWDEDFADVYHDLIHSPASETLLNLEHNYFVSISELIGERDVELKKLRERQGIEMEKVMQELGKSLTDQDVNSLAAQHFESQQDLENKWSNELKQSTAIQKQEYQEWVIKLHQDLKNPNNSSLRFWKPKWRK
;
A
#
# COMPACT_ATOMS: atom_id res chain seq x y z
N MET A 1 -43.24 43.60 -7.22
CA MET A 1 -44.14 42.98 -8.21
C MET A 1 -43.75 41.51 -8.30
N LEU A 2 -44.59 40.62 -7.79
CA LEU A 2 -44.39 39.15 -7.84
C LEU A 2 -44.62 38.71 -9.29
N LEU A 3 -43.56 38.28 -9.98
CA LEU A 3 -43.59 38.10 -11.43
C LEU A 3 -44.53 36.96 -11.87
N HIS A 4 -44.96 36.07 -10.97
CA HIS A 4 -45.97 35.05 -11.24
C HIS A 4 -46.86 34.84 -9.99
N SER A 5 -48.16 35.12 -10.08
CA SER A 5 -49.15 34.89 -9.01
C SER A 5 -49.56 33.41 -8.94
N LEU A 6 -48.61 32.53 -8.60
CA LEU A 6 -48.89 31.11 -8.37
C LEU A 6 -49.48 30.92 -6.95
N PRO A 7 -50.56 30.14 -6.79
CA PRO A 7 -51.06 29.81 -5.46
C PRO A 7 -50.00 29.06 -4.66
N CYS A 8 -49.75 29.48 -3.42
CA CYS A 8 -48.67 28.95 -2.56
C CYS A 8 -48.75 27.44 -2.30
N PHE A 9 -49.93 26.84 -2.45
CA PHE A 9 -50.13 25.40 -2.30
C PHE A 9 -49.70 24.59 -3.53
N ILE A 10 -49.61 25.20 -4.72
CA ILE A 10 -49.21 24.53 -5.97
C ILE A 10 -47.70 24.66 -6.20
N GLU A 11 -47.07 25.69 -5.66
CA GLU A 11 -45.66 26.00 -5.88
C GLU A 11 -44.75 24.81 -5.52
N LYS A 12 -45.03 24.14 -4.41
CA LYS A 12 -44.24 22.99 -3.96
C LYS A 12 -44.40 21.79 -4.90
N ASP A 13 -45.64 21.40 -5.19
CA ASP A 13 -45.93 20.25 -6.06
C ASP A 13 -45.42 20.48 -7.49
N LEU A 14 -45.54 21.72 -8.00
CA LEU A 14 -45.02 22.10 -9.32
C LEU A 14 -43.49 22.07 -9.35
N LYS A 15 -42.83 22.57 -8.30
CA LYS A 15 -41.36 22.54 -8.21
C LYS A 15 -40.84 21.11 -8.13
N GLU A 16 -41.50 20.25 -7.34
CA GLU A 16 -41.16 18.84 -7.25
C GLU A 16 -41.34 18.14 -8.61
N ALA A 17 -42.49 18.34 -9.27
CA ALA A 17 -42.75 17.77 -10.59
C ALA A 17 -41.77 18.25 -11.67
N LEU A 18 -41.40 19.54 -11.66
CA LEU A 18 -40.41 20.09 -12.61
C LEU A 18 -39.01 19.58 -12.32
N THR A 19 -38.63 19.43 -11.04
CA THR A 19 -37.32 18.89 -10.67
C THR A 19 -37.23 17.44 -11.11
N GLN A 20 -38.27 16.64 -10.85
CA GLN A 20 -38.35 15.26 -11.29
C GLN A 20 -38.31 15.15 -12.82
N PHE A 21 -39.06 15.98 -13.54
CA PHE A 21 -39.04 16.00 -15.00
C PHE A 21 -37.64 16.34 -15.55
N ILE A 22 -36.97 17.35 -14.98
CA ILE A 22 -35.61 17.72 -15.40
C ILE A 22 -34.64 16.56 -15.14
N GLU A 23 -34.73 15.90 -13.99
CA GLU A 23 -33.87 14.75 -13.67
C GLU A 23 -34.12 13.58 -14.63
N GLU A 24 -35.38 13.21 -14.86
CA GLU A 24 -35.77 12.10 -15.74
C GLU A 24 -35.35 12.36 -17.19
N GLU A 25 -35.65 13.55 -17.74
CA GLU A 25 -35.26 13.89 -19.11
C GLU A 25 -33.75 14.07 -19.26
N SER A 26 -33.06 14.62 -18.26
CA SER A 26 -31.60 14.72 -18.30
C SER A 26 -30.95 13.33 -18.33
N LEU A 27 -31.43 12.40 -17.49
CA LEU A 27 -30.95 11.02 -17.49
C LEU A 27 -31.22 10.34 -18.84
N SER A 28 -32.43 10.49 -19.38
CA SER A 28 -32.82 9.95 -20.69
C SER A 28 -31.94 10.50 -21.82
N ASP A 29 -31.65 11.80 -21.81
CA ASP A 29 -30.75 12.42 -22.79
C ASP A 29 -29.31 11.93 -22.63
N TYR A 30 -28.80 11.81 -21.41
CA TYR A 30 -27.46 11.24 -21.16
C TYR A 30 -27.35 9.79 -21.61
N ASP A 31 -28.36 8.96 -21.33
CA ASP A 31 -28.40 7.56 -21.76
C ASP A 31 -28.45 7.46 -23.29
N ARG A 32 -29.27 8.27 -23.95
CA ARG A 32 -29.35 8.31 -25.41
C ARG A 32 -28.02 8.71 -26.05
N ASP A 33 -27.35 9.72 -25.52
CA ASP A 33 -26.06 10.19 -26.02
C ASP A 33 -24.95 9.15 -25.77
N ALA A 34 -24.99 8.46 -24.63
CA ALA A 34 -24.07 7.37 -24.32
C ALA A 34 -24.27 6.17 -25.27
N GLU A 35 -25.52 5.76 -25.53
CA GLU A 35 -25.84 4.69 -26.48
C GLU A 35 -25.40 5.05 -27.91
N ALA A 36 -25.64 6.29 -28.34
CA ALA A 36 -25.21 6.77 -29.65
C ALA A 36 -23.67 6.75 -29.78
N SER A 37 -22.96 7.19 -28.74
CA SER A 37 -21.49 7.16 -28.69
C SER A 37 -20.96 5.73 -28.75
N LEU A 38 -21.58 4.80 -28.02
CA LEU A 38 -21.24 3.37 -28.06
C LEU A 38 -21.49 2.75 -29.44
N ALA A 39 -22.57 3.13 -30.11
CA ALA A 39 -22.89 2.68 -31.46
C ALA A 39 -21.88 3.20 -32.49
N ALA A 40 -21.43 4.45 -32.37
CA ALA A 40 -20.41 5.06 -33.23
C ALA A 40 -19.04 4.35 -33.09
N VAL A 41 -18.68 3.94 -31.87
CA VAL A 41 -17.46 3.13 -31.64
C VAL A 41 -17.61 1.72 -32.22
N LYS A 42 -18.76 1.06 -32.04
CA LYS A 42 -18.99 -0.30 -32.55
C LYS A 42 -19.05 -0.38 -34.08
N SER A 43 -19.56 0.66 -34.73
CA SER A 43 -19.66 0.76 -36.19
C SER A 43 -18.35 1.16 -36.86
N GLY A 44 -17.33 1.54 -36.08
CA GLY A 44 -16.04 2.00 -36.59
C GLY A 44 -16.05 3.42 -37.14
N GLU A 45 -17.12 4.18 -36.91
CA GLU A 45 -17.21 5.62 -37.22
C GLU A 45 -16.24 6.43 -36.35
N VAL A 46 -15.98 5.95 -35.13
CA VAL A 46 -14.94 6.48 -34.23
C VAL A 46 -13.73 5.55 -34.25
N ASP A 47 -12.56 6.11 -34.57
CA ASP A 47 -11.29 5.38 -34.46
C ASP A 47 -10.95 5.12 -32.98
N LEU A 48 -11.04 3.86 -32.58
CA LEU A 48 -10.74 3.40 -31.23
C LEU A 48 -9.33 3.79 -30.79
N HIS A 49 -8.36 3.85 -31.71
CA HIS A 49 -6.98 4.19 -31.39
C HIS A 49 -6.84 5.67 -31.04
N GLN A 50 -7.51 6.57 -31.78
CA GLN A 50 -7.56 7.99 -31.47
C GLN A 50 -8.31 8.27 -30.17
N LEU A 51 -9.41 7.55 -29.92
CA LEU A 51 -10.15 7.68 -28.67
C LEU A 51 -9.29 7.26 -27.48
N ALA A 52 -8.60 6.12 -27.57
CA ALA A 52 -7.69 5.64 -26.54
C ALA A 52 -6.51 6.60 -26.32
N SER A 53 -5.94 7.16 -27.39
CA SER A 53 -4.87 8.16 -27.29
C SER A 53 -5.33 9.45 -26.61
N THR A 54 -6.54 9.92 -26.95
CA THR A 54 -7.13 11.12 -26.34
C THR A 54 -7.42 10.90 -24.86
N TRP A 55 -7.96 9.74 -24.50
CA TRP A 55 -8.15 9.33 -23.10
C TRP A 55 -6.83 9.23 -22.34
N ALA A 56 -5.82 8.58 -22.92
CA ALA A 56 -4.50 8.47 -22.29
C ALA A 56 -3.87 9.84 -22.06
N LYS A 57 -4.01 10.77 -23.01
CA LYS A 57 -3.54 12.15 -22.90
C LYS A 57 -4.29 12.90 -21.78
N ALA A 58 -5.61 12.87 -21.79
CA ALA A 58 -6.42 13.53 -20.77
C ALA A 58 -6.14 12.95 -19.37
N TYR A 59 -5.99 11.63 -19.26
CA TYR A 59 -5.60 10.95 -18.03
C TYR A 59 -4.21 11.39 -17.57
N ALA A 60 -3.22 11.41 -18.47
CA ALA A 60 -1.88 11.87 -18.12
C ALA A 60 -1.87 13.33 -17.66
N GLU A 61 -2.54 14.23 -18.39
CA GLU A 61 -2.58 15.67 -18.06
C GLU A 61 -3.27 15.93 -16.71
N THR A 62 -4.43 15.31 -16.46
CA THR A 62 -5.16 15.46 -15.19
C THR A 62 -4.48 14.77 -14.02
N THR A 63 -3.89 13.60 -14.26
CA THR A 63 -3.21 12.83 -13.21
C THR A 63 -1.86 13.45 -12.89
N LEU A 64 -1.12 14.03 -13.84
CA LEU A 64 0.14 14.73 -13.57
C LEU A 64 -0.06 16.04 -12.82
N GLU A 65 -1.15 16.79 -13.08
CA GLU A 65 -1.46 18.00 -12.32
C GLU A 65 -1.85 17.72 -10.87
N HIS A 66 -2.34 16.52 -10.55
CA HIS A 66 -2.79 16.13 -9.21
C HIS A 66 -1.90 15.07 -8.55
N ALA A 67 -0.97 14.50 -9.31
CA ALA A 67 0.12 13.71 -8.77
C ALA A 67 0.94 14.64 -7.89
N ARG A 68 1.12 14.24 -6.63
CA ARG A 68 2.18 14.83 -5.82
C ARG A 68 3.47 14.70 -6.64
N PRO A 69 4.33 15.73 -6.70
CA PRO A 69 5.67 15.55 -7.22
C PRO A 69 6.22 14.27 -6.62
N GLU A 70 6.72 13.38 -7.47
CA GLU A 70 7.49 12.22 -7.03
C GLU A 70 8.47 12.77 -6.00
N GLU A 71 8.32 12.37 -4.73
CA GLU A 71 9.27 12.80 -3.71
C GLU A 71 10.64 12.49 -4.29
N PRO A 72 11.61 13.44 -4.26
CA PRO A 72 12.89 13.26 -4.93
C PRO A 72 13.36 11.84 -4.66
N SER A 73 13.51 11.03 -5.73
CA SER A 73 13.98 9.66 -5.58
C SER A 73 15.40 9.76 -5.03
N TRP A 74 15.52 9.70 -3.71
CA TRP A 74 16.76 9.96 -2.97
C TRP A 74 17.87 8.92 -3.28
N ASP A 75 17.57 7.92 -4.11
CA ASP A 75 18.50 6.89 -4.58
C ASP A 75 19.61 7.46 -5.48
N GLU A 76 19.38 8.54 -6.24
CA GLU A 76 20.43 9.13 -7.09
C GLU A 76 21.49 9.90 -6.28
N ASP A 77 21.12 10.56 -5.18
CA ASP A 77 22.06 11.29 -4.31
C ASP A 77 22.68 10.39 -3.21
N PHE A 78 22.02 9.32 -2.79
CA PHE A 78 22.50 8.50 -1.66
C PHE A 78 23.82 7.80 -1.95
N ALA A 79 24.03 7.29 -3.17
CA ALA A 79 25.24 6.56 -3.53
C ALA A 79 26.51 7.42 -3.40
N ASP A 80 26.44 8.66 -3.89
CA ASP A 80 27.55 9.62 -3.81
C ASP A 80 27.82 10.06 -2.37
N VAL A 81 26.76 10.32 -1.60
CA VAL A 81 26.87 10.64 -0.18
C VAL A 81 27.50 9.48 0.61
N TYR A 82 27.06 8.25 0.34
CA TYR A 82 27.60 7.06 0.98
C TYR A 82 29.07 6.82 0.59
N HIS A 83 29.43 7.02 -0.68
CA HIS A 83 30.80 6.91 -1.16
C HIS A 83 31.74 7.92 -0.49
N ASP A 84 31.33 9.19 -0.35
CA ASP A 84 32.11 10.19 0.37
C ASP A 84 32.32 9.79 1.85
N LEU A 85 31.26 9.27 2.49
CA LEU A 85 31.28 8.92 3.90
C LEU A 85 32.09 7.66 4.22
N ILE A 86 32.06 6.64 3.36
CA ILE A 86 32.82 5.40 3.59
C ILE A 86 34.33 5.64 3.50
N HIS A 87 34.76 6.66 2.76
CA HIS A 87 36.16 7.09 2.70
C HIS A 87 36.52 8.15 3.76
N SER A 88 35.54 8.64 4.50
CA SER A 88 35.74 9.61 5.57
C SER A 88 36.14 8.94 6.90
N PRO A 89 36.60 9.71 7.90
CA PRO A 89 36.82 9.20 9.26
C PRO A 89 35.57 8.64 9.96
N ALA A 90 34.36 8.88 9.42
CA ALA A 90 33.11 8.39 10.00
C ALA A 90 32.74 6.95 9.56
N SER A 91 33.56 6.32 8.70
CA SER A 91 33.32 5.00 8.13
C SER A 91 33.10 3.89 9.17
N GLU A 92 33.86 3.89 10.26
CA GLU A 92 33.68 2.92 11.34
C GLU A 92 32.31 3.07 12.02
N THR A 93 31.83 4.30 12.17
CA THR A 93 30.49 4.56 12.76
C THR A 93 29.39 4.10 11.81
N LEU A 94 29.54 4.40 10.52
CA LEU A 94 28.65 3.96 9.44
C LEU A 94 28.51 2.43 9.41
N LEU A 95 29.64 1.71 9.35
CA LEU A 95 29.68 0.25 9.31
C LEU A 95 29.14 -0.40 10.59
N ASN A 96 29.43 0.17 11.76
CA ASN A 96 28.86 -0.31 13.02
C ASN A 96 27.34 -0.20 13.02
N LEU A 97 26.80 0.87 12.44
CA LEU A 97 25.38 1.11 12.38
C LEU A 97 24.69 0.13 11.41
N GLU A 98 25.29 -0.13 10.25
CA GLU A 98 24.86 -1.21 9.33
C GLU A 98 24.87 -2.58 10.00
N HIS A 99 25.95 -2.91 10.71
CA HIS A 99 26.08 -4.17 11.41
C HIS A 99 24.97 -4.33 12.47
N ASN A 100 24.67 -3.28 13.24
CA ASN A 100 23.60 -3.31 14.23
C ASN A 100 22.21 -3.53 13.60
N TYR A 101 21.92 -2.90 12.46
CA TYR A 101 20.69 -3.15 11.71
C TYR A 101 20.62 -4.59 11.20
N PHE A 102 21.71 -5.07 10.62
CA PHE A 102 21.82 -6.44 10.13
C PHE A 102 21.55 -7.47 11.23
N VAL A 103 22.19 -7.31 12.40
CA VAL A 103 21.97 -8.21 13.54
C VAL A 103 20.51 -8.18 13.99
N SER A 104 19.92 -7.00 14.13
CA SER A 104 18.52 -6.86 14.56
C SER A 104 17.52 -7.53 13.59
N ILE A 105 17.70 -7.39 12.28
CA ILE A 105 16.85 -8.08 11.30
C ILE A 105 17.10 -9.58 11.30
N SER A 106 18.35 -10.00 11.47
CA SER A 106 18.71 -11.43 11.53
C SER A 106 18.07 -12.11 12.75
N GLU A 107 18.04 -11.44 13.89
CA GLU A 107 17.34 -11.91 15.10
C GLU A 107 15.84 -12.07 14.83
N LEU A 108 15.20 -11.07 14.23
CA LEU A 108 13.76 -11.11 13.90
C LEU A 108 13.41 -12.20 12.89
N ILE A 109 14.28 -12.43 11.89
CA ILE A 109 14.18 -13.58 10.98
C ILE A 109 14.30 -14.91 11.74
N GLY A 110 15.24 -14.99 12.69
CA GLY A 110 15.42 -16.17 13.53
C GLY A 110 14.19 -16.48 14.39
N GLU A 111 13.57 -15.46 14.98
CA GLU A 111 12.33 -15.60 15.74
C GLU A 111 11.19 -16.15 14.87
N ARG A 112 10.98 -15.57 13.69
CA ARG A 112 10.02 -16.08 12.69
C ARG A 112 10.25 -17.56 12.40
N ASP A 113 11.49 -17.93 12.10
CA ASP A 113 11.82 -19.30 11.68
C ASP A 113 11.56 -20.30 12.82
N VAL A 114 11.86 -19.91 14.06
CA VAL A 114 11.57 -20.72 15.25
C VAL A 114 10.06 -20.86 15.46
N GLU A 115 9.29 -19.78 15.35
CA GLU A 115 7.83 -19.84 15.53
C GLU A 115 7.13 -20.67 14.45
N LEU A 116 7.48 -20.47 13.17
CA LEU A 116 6.94 -21.26 12.07
C LEU A 116 7.28 -22.74 12.21
N LYS A 117 8.52 -23.06 12.64
CA LYS A 117 8.91 -24.44 12.91
C LYS A 117 8.07 -25.06 14.04
N LYS A 118 7.89 -24.35 15.15
CA LYS A 118 7.07 -24.80 16.28
C LYS A 118 5.62 -25.02 15.88
N LEU A 119 5.05 -24.16 15.04
CA LEU A 119 3.69 -24.32 14.52
C LEU A 119 3.59 -25.60 13.68
N ARG A 120 4.47 -25.79 12.70
CA ARG A 120 4.48 -26.96 11.83
C ARG A 120 4.66 -28.27 12.60
N GLU A 121 5.53 -28.29 13.62
CA GLU A 121 5.73 -29.47 14.46
C GLU A 121 4.46 -29.82 15.25
N ARG A 122 3.78 -28.82 15.83
CA ARG A 122 2.51 -29.02 16.53
C ARG A 122 1.43 -29.54 15.58
N GLN A 123 1.28 -28.91 14.42
CA GLN A 123 0.32 -29.31 13.39
C GLN A 123 0.59 -30.74 12.90
N GLY A 124 1.86 -31.12 12.73
CA GLY A 124 2.25 -32.50 12.40
C GLY A 124 1.80 -33.51 13.46
N ILE A 125 1.98 -33.20 14.74
CA ILE A 125 1.53 -34.07 15.86
C ILE A 125 0.00 -34.16 15.90
N GLU A 126 -0.71 -33.04 15.69
CA GLU A 126 -2.18 -33.01 15.68
C GLU A 126 -2.75 -33.82 14.51
N MET A 127 -2.19 -33.66 13.31
CA MET A 127 -2.60 -34.40 12.12
C MET A 127 -2.37 -35.90 12.30
N GLU A 128 -1.21 -36.30 12.84
CA GLU A 128 -0.91 -37.71 13.13
C GLU A 128 -1.94 -38.33 14.09
N LYS A 129 -2.33 -37.60 15.15
CA LYS A 129 -3.37 -38.08 16.08
C LYS A 129 -4.73 -38.27 15.40
N VAL A 130 -5.13 -37.31 14.56
CA VAL A 130 -6.42 -37.41 13.86
C VAL A 130 -6.39 -38.54 12.82
N MET A 131 -5.27 -38.74 12.13
CA MET A 131 -5.08 -39.89 11.23
C MET A 131 -5.19 -41.24 11.95
N GLN A 132 -4.67 -41.35 13.18
CA GLN A 132 -4.76 -42.59 13.97
C GLN A 132 -6.18 -42.93 14.43
N GLU A 133 -7.04 -41.93 14.57
CA GLU A 133 -8.44 -42.05 15.00
C GLU A 133 -9.45 -42.09 13.84
N LEU A 134 -8.97 -41.89 12.61
CA LEU A 134 -9.76 -41.92 11.40
C LEU A 134 -10.41 -43.30 11.19
N GLY A 135 -11.73 -43.31 10.98
CA GLY A 135 -12.51 -44.53 10.82
C GLY A 135 -12.79 -45.28 12.13
N LYS A 136 -12.27 -44.81 13.27
CA LYS A 136 -12.63 -45.29 14.62
C LYS A 136 -13.62 -44.35 15.29
N SER A 137 -13.18 -43.11 15.52
CA SER A 137 -13.91 -42.07 16.25
C SER A 137 -14.02 -40.77 15.45
N LEU A 138 -13.16 -40.57 14.46
CA LEU A 138 -13.14 -39.39 13.58
C LEU A 138 -13.43 -39.77 12.12
N THR A 139 -13.89 -38.79 11.38
CA THR A 139 -14.27 -38.89 9.97
C THR A 139 -13.32 -38.09 9.07
N ASP A 140 -13.39 -38.31 7.77
CA ASP A 140 -12.66 -37.51 6.77
C ASP A 140 -13.03 -36.02 6.85
N GLN A 141 -14.26 -35.71 7.27
CA GLN A 141 -14.69 -34.32 7.46
C GLN A 141 -13.95 -33.65 8.62
N ASP A 142 -13.66 -34.39 9.69
CA ASP A 142 -12.90 -33.87 10.83
C ASP A 142 -11.44 -33.59 10.44
N VAL A 143 -10.85 -34.47 9.61
CA VAL A 143 -9.52 -34.27 9.01
C VAL A 143 -9.48 -32.99 8.19
N ASN A 144 -10.45 -32.83 7.28
CA ASN A 144 -10.49 -31.66 6.38
C ASN A 144 -10.72 -30.37 7.17
N SER A 145 -11.53 -30.42 8.22
CA SER A 145 -11.76 -29.28 9.10
C SER A 145 -10.49 -28.88 9.86
N LEU A 146 -9.73 -29.86 10.38
CA LEU A 146 -8.44 -29.60 11.01
C LEU A 146 -7.42 -29.02 10.01
N ALA A 147 -7.34 -29.59 8.80
CA ALA A 147 -6.44 -29.11 7.76
C ALA A 147 -6.74 -27.66 7.36
N ALA A 148 -8.03 -27.29 7.26
CA ALA A 148 -8.45 -25.91 7.01
C ALA A 148 -8.00 -24.97 8.13
N GLN A 149 -8.18 -25.37 9.40
CA GLN A 149 -7.72 -24.59 10.55
C GLN A 149 -6.19 -24.44 10.58
N HIS A 150 -5.46 -25.51 10.25
CA HIS A 150 -3.99 -25.46 10.14
C HIS A 150 -3.55 -24.46 9.07
N PHE A 151 -4.18 -24.49 7.89
CA PHE A 151 -3.90 -23.57 6.80
C PHE A 151 -4.14 -22.12 7.20
N GLU A 152 -5.30 -21.82 7.79
CA GLU A 152 -5.63 -20.47 8.28
C GLU A 152 -4.61 -19.98 9.31
N SER A 153 -4.30 -20.80 10.32
CA SER A 153 -3.33 -20.42 11.36
C SER A 153 -1.91 -20.21 10.82
N GLN A 154 -1.50 -20.97 9.80
CA GLN A 154 -0.21 -20.79 9.15
C GLN A 154 -0.18 -19.50 8.35
N GLN A 155 -1.24 -19.21 7.59
CA GLN A 155 -1.36 -17.99 6.81
C GLN A 155 -1.35 -16.75 7.70
N ASP A 156 -2.09 -16.76 8.82
CA ASP A 156 -2.11 -15.65 9.78
C ASP A 156 -0.71 -15.37 10.36
N LEU A 157 0.01 -16.43 10.75
CA LEU A 157 1.34 -16.30 11.30
C LEU A 157 2.36 -15.80 10.25
N GLU A 158 2.30 -16.33 9.03
CA GLU A 158 3.16 -15.89 7.92
C GLU A 158 2.89 -14.42 7.56
N ASN A 159 1.62 -14.01 7.52
CA ASN A 159 1.23 -12.62 7.25
C ASN A 159 1.72 -11.68 8.35
N LYS A 160 1.55 -12.05 9.62
CA LYS A 160 2.07 -11.29 10.76
C LYS A 160 3.58 -11.04 10.60
N TRP A 161 4.35 -12.10 10.38
CA TRP A 161 5.80 -12.00 10.24
C TRP A 161 6.24 -11.22 8.99
N SER A 162 5.53 -11.39 7.87
CA SER A 162 5.78 -10.63 6.64
C SER A 162 5.59 -9.13 6.86
N ASN A 163 4.52 -8.75 7.58
CA ASN A 163 4.25 -7.36 7.92
C ASN A 163 5.28 -6.79 8.90
N GLU A 164 5.63 -7.52 9.96
CA GLU A 164 6.62 -7.08 10.95
C GLU A 164 8.01 -6.91 10.32
N LEU A 165 8.46 -7.87 9.49
CA LEU A 165 9.72 -7.75 8.74
C LEU A 165 9.70 -6.56 7.79
N LYS A 166 8.65 -6.42 6.99
CA LYS A 166 8.52 -5.32 6.03
C LYS A 166 8.56 -3.97 6.75
N GLN A 167 7.84 -3.83 7.85
CA GLN A 167 7.81 -2.60 8.64
C GLN A 167 9.17 -2.31 9.27
N SER A 168 9.79 -3.29 9.93
CA SER A 168 11.09 -3.13 10.58
C SER A 168 12.18 -2.76 9.58
N THR A 169 12.27 -3.48 8.45
CA THR A 169 13.24 -3.17 7.39
C THR A 169 13.00 -1.79 6.77
N ALA A 170 11.75 -1.39 6.56
CA ALA A 170 11.44 -0.05 6.04
C ALA A 170 11.88 1.06 6.99
N ILE A 171 11.57 0.93 8.30
CA ILE A 171 11.99 1.88 9.32
C ILE A 171 13.52 1.95 9.39
N GLN A 172 14.21 0.81 9.46
CA GLN A 172 15.66 0.78 9.53
C GLN A 172 16.31 1.40 8.28
N LYS A 173 15.81 1.10 7.08
CA LYS A 173 16.29 1.70 5.83
C LYS A 173 16.12 3.22 5.85
N GLN A 174 14.95 3.71 6.21
CA GLN A 174 14.67 5.14 6.27
C GLN A 174 15.58 5.84 7.29
N GLU A 175 15.66 5.32 8.51
CA GLU A 175 16.50 5.91 9.56
C GLU A 175 17.98 5.90 9.20
N TYR A 176 18.43 4.85 8.50
CA TYR A 176 19.78 4.79 7.99
C TYR A 176 20.04 5.89 6.96
N GLN A 177 19.17 6.02 5.97
CA GLN A 177 19.29 7.04 4.93
C GLN A 177 19.29 8.46 5.52
N GLU A 178 18.36 8.76 6.42
CA GLU A 178 18.29 10.05 7.12
C GLU A 178 19.57 10.33 7.92
N TRP A 179 20.11 9.33 8.62
CA TRP A 179 21.32 9.48 9.41
C TRP A 179 22.56 9.73 8.54
N VAL A 180 22.71 8.95 7.46
CA VAL A 180 23.81 9.07 6.49
C VAL A 180 23.84 10.48 5.89
N ILE A 181 22.69 10.99 5.42
CA ILE A 181 22.60 12.32 4.83
C ILE A 181 22.95 13.41 5.86
N LYS A 182 22.40 13.31 7.07
CA LYS A 182 22.67 14.29 8.13
C LYS A 182 24.16 14.31 8.51
N LEU A 183 24.78 13.14 8.62
CA LEU A 183 26.21 13.03 8.90
C LEU A 183 27.04 13.72 7.80
N HIS A 184 26.69 13.52 6.54
CA HIS A 184 27.37 14.17 5.42
C HIS A 184 27.23 15.69 5.43
N GLN A 185 26.03 16.19 5.73
CA GLN A 185 25.77 17.62 5.85
C GLN A 185 26.58 18.24 7.00
N ASP A 186 26.66 17.57 8.15
CA ASP A 186 27.44 18.02 9.31
C ASP A 186 28.94 18.05 9.01
N LEU A 187 29.47 17.07 8.25
CA LEU A 187 30.87 17.06 7.81
C LEU A 187 31.19 18.18 6.81
N LYS A 188 30.24 18.52 5.93
CA LYS A 188 30.39 19.64 4.99
C LYS A 188 30.23 21.01 5.67
N ASN A 189 29.49 21.10 6.77
CA ASN A 189 29.20 22.35 7.52
C ASN A 189 29.47 22.22 9.04
N PRO A 190 30.74 22.28 9.50
CA PRO A 190 31.11 22.03 10.90
C PRO A 190 30.58 23.04 11.94
N ASN A 191 30.00 24.17 11.51
CA ASN A 191 29.39 25.16 12.41
C ASN A 191 28.01 24.73 12.96
N ASN A 192 27.43 23.62 12.50
CA ASN A 192 26.15 23.10 12.96
C ASN A 192 26.33 21.78 13.75
N SER A 193 27.14 21.80 14.81
CA SER A 193 27.51 20.58 15.55
C SER A 193 26.37 20.06 16.44
N SER A 194 25.44 19.28 15.86
CA SER A 194 24.33 18.63 16.58
C SER A 194 24.49 17.11 16.75
N LEU A 195 25.69 16.54 16.51
CA LEU A 195 25.97 15.10 16.63
C LEU A 195 25.92 14.53 18.06
N ARG A 196 25.32 15.24 19.02
CA ARG A 196 25.08 14.71 20.37
C ARG A 196 23.66 14.14 20.42
N PHE A 197 23.58 12.81 20.43
CA PHE A 197 22.40 11.98 20.68
C PHE A 197 21.50 11.68 19.46
N TRP A 198 21.98 10.82 18.57
CA TRP A 198 21.08 9.96 17.81
C TRP A 198 20.76 8.71 18.65
N LYS A 199 19.47 8.44 18.87
CA LYS A 199 18.99 7.19 19.47
C LYS A 199 18.18 6.44 18.42
N PRO A 200 18.57 5.19 18.10
CA PRO A 200 17.74 4.27 17.31
C PRO A 200 16.28 4.26 17.76
N LYS A 201 15.31 4.50 16.87
CA LYS A 201 13.89 4.41 17.26
C LYS A 201 13.41 2.96 17.32
N TRP A 202 14.09 2.01 16.68
CA TRP A 202 13.75 0.58 16.74
C TRP A 202 14.09 -0.09 18.08
N ARG A 203 14.74 0.60 19.02
CA ARG A 203 15.00 0.13 20.39
C ARG A 203 13.92 0.54 21.41
N LYS A 204 12.69 0.85 20.99
CA LYS A 204 11.57 1.15 21.88
C LYS A 204 10.55 0.04 21.91
#